data_AF-A0A355BG42-F1
#
_entry.id   AF-A0A355BG42-F1
#
_cell.length_a   1.000
_cell.length_b   1.000
_cell.length_c   1.000
_cell.angle_alpha   90.00
_cell.angle_beta   90.00
_cell.angle_gamma   90.00
#
_symmetry.space_group_name_H-M   'P 1'
#
loop_
_entity.id
_entity.type
_entity.pdbx_description
1 polymer ?
#
loop_
_entity_poly.entity_id
_entity_poly.type
_entity_poly.pdbx_seq_one_letter_code
_entity_poly.pdbx_strand_id
1 'polypeptide(L)' 'MSFSNSLIQWYLQNKRDLPWRNSTDAYTIWLSEIILQQTRVAQGLPYFEAFINQFP' A
#
# COMPACT_ATOMS: atom_id res chain seq x y z
N MET A 1 7.63 -26.96 -6.09
CA MET A 1 6.98 -25.83 -5.38
C MET A 1 5.81 -25.35 -6.21
N SER A 2 4.67 -25.05 -5.59
CA SER A 2 3.56 -24.36 -6.27
C SER A 2 4.00 -22.95 -6.70
N PHE A 3 3.47 -22.46 -7.82
CA PHE A 3 3.67 -21.09 -8.30
C PHE A 3 3.39 -20.06 -7.19
N SER A 4 2.27 -20.22 -6.47
CA SER A 4 1.87 -19.32 -5.38
C SER A 4 2.91 -19.24 -4.27
N ASN A 5 3.50 -20.38 -3.88
CA ASN A 5 4.51 -20.40 -2.83
C ASN A 5 5.79 -19.66 -3.26
N SER A 6 6.18 -19.81 -4.52
CA SER A 6 7.36 -19.12 -5.07
C SER A 6 7.15 -17.60 -5.10
N LEU A 7 5.94 -17.16 -5.47
CA LEU A 7 5.56 -15.74 -5.48
C LEU A 7 5.53 -15.15 -4.05
N ILE A 8 4.95 -15.88 -3.09
CA ILE A 8 4.90 -15.44 -1.69
C ILE A 8 6.31 -15.27 -1.12
N GLN A 9 7.21 -16.23 -1.34
CA GLN A 9 8.59 -16.16 -0.84
C GLN A 9 9.34 -14.96 -1.43
N TRP A 10 9.19 -14.71 -2.74
CA TRP A 10 9.78 -13.53 -3.36
C TRP A 10 9.21 -12.24 -2.76
N TYR A 11 7.90 -12.15 -2.55
CA TYR A 11 7.25 -10.96 -1.98
C TYR A 11 7.74 -10.67 -0.56
N LEU A 12 7.90 -11.70 0.29
CA LEU A 12 8.40 -11.53 1.66
C LEU A 12 9.80 -10.92 1.70
N GLN A 13 10.64 -11.21 0.71
CA GLN A 13 12.02 -10.71 0.61
C GLN A 13 12.14 -9.36 -0.12
N ASN A 14 11.25 -9.09 -1.09
CA ASN A 14 11.40 -7.97 -2.03
C ASN A 14 10.28 -6.92 -1.96
N LYS A 15 9.33 -7.04 -1.02
CA LYS A 15 8.25 -6.06 -0.87
C LYS A 15 8.80 -4.66 -0.61
N ARG A 16 8.21 -3.68 -1.29
CA ARG A 16 8.43 -2.27 -0.99
C ARG A 16 7.75 -1.90 0.32
N ASP A 17 8.42 -1.05 1.10
CA ASP A 17 7.83 -0.41 2.27
C ASP A 17 6.88 0.69 1.81
N LEU A 18 5.59 0.51 2.07
CA LEU A 18 4.52 1.44 1.71
C LEU A 18 3.66 1.64 2.96
N PRO A 19 3.38 2.88 3.37
CA PRO A 19 2.74 3.15 4.67
C PRO A 19 1.42 2.41 4.88
N TRP A 20 0.57 2.36 3.85
CA TRP A 20 -0.72 1.66 3.90
C TRP A 20 -0.62 0.13 4.04
N ARG A 21 0.55 -0.48 3.78
CA ARG A 21 0.77 -1.92 4.01
C ARG A 21 1.17 -2.25 5.44
N ASN A 22 1.51 -1.25 6.24
CA ASN A 22 1.87 -1.41 7.65
C ASN A 22 0.63 -1.27 8.57
N SER A 23 -0.56 -1.12 7.99
CA SER A 23 -1.83 -1.01 8.69
C SER A 23 -2.78 -2.14 8.30
N THR A 24 -3.65 -2.54 9.23
CA THR A 24 -4.81 -3.41 8.98
C THR A 24 -6.13 -2.64 9.03
N ASP A 25 -6.08 -1.32 9.21
CA ASP A 25 -7.26 -0.47 9.25
C ASP A 25 -7.91 -0.35 7.86
N ALA A 26 -9.22 -0.60 7.82
CA ALA A 26 -9.98 -0.62 6.58
C ALA A 26 -10.03 0.75 5.91
N TYR A 27 -10.09 1.84 6.68
CA TYR A 27 -10.10 3.20 6.16
C TYR A 27 -8.77 3.55 5.49
N THR A 28 -7.66 3.30 6.18
CA THR A 28 -6.30 3.50 5.67
C THR A 28 -6.06 2.73 4.36
N ILE A 29 -6.45 1.45 4.33
CA ILE A 29 -6.30 0.60 3.14
C ILE A 29 -7.18 1.14 2.01
N TRP A 30 -8.47 1.37 2.26
CA TRP A 30 -9.40 1.87 1.27
C TRP A 30 -8.95 3.20 0.65
N LEU A 31 -8.54 4.15 1.48
CA LEU A 31 -8.04 5.45 1.04
C LEU A 31 -6.82 5.30 0.12
N SER A 32 -5.87 4.41 0.46
CA SER A 32 -4.71 4.14 -0.38
C SER A 32 -5.10 3.60 -1.76
N GLU A 33 -6.10 2.73 -1.84
CA GLU A 33 -6.59 2.19 -3.10
C GLU A 33 -7.24 3.28 -3.96
N ILE A 34 -8.04 4.18 -3.37
CA ILE A 34 -8.65 5.30 -4.10
C ILE A 34 -7.60 6.27 -4.64
N ILE A 35 -6.62 6.66 -3.81
CA ILE A 35 -5.56 7.61 -4.22
C ILE A 35 -4.70 7.02 -5.35
N LEU A 36 -4.47 5.70 -5.35
CA LEU A 36 -3.60 5.03 -6.32
C LEU A 36 -4.32 4.62 -7.61
N GLN A 37 -5.64 4.81 -7.71
CA GLN A 37 -6.33 4.64 -8.98
C GLN A 37 -5.81 5.67 -10.00
N GLN A 38 -5.33 5.17 -11.14
CA GLN A 38 -4.79 5.98 -12.24
C GLN A 38 -3.61 6.90 -11.85
N THR A 39 -3.01 6.71 -10.66
CA THR A 39 -1.95 7.55 -10.11
C THR A 39 -0.77 6.67 -9.69
N ARG A 40 0.48 7.08 -9.96
CA ARG A 40 1.63 6.28 -9.51
C ARG A 40 1.93 6.56 -8.04
N VAL A 41 2.53 5.57 -7.36
CA VAL A 41 2.92 5.64 -5.94
C VAL A 41 3.66 6.92 -5.58
N ALA A 42 4.65 7.33 -6.40
CA ALA A 42 5.46 8.52 -6.13
C ALA A 42 4.64 9.82 -6.11
N GLN A 43 3.58 9.91 -6.92
CA GLN A 43 2.66 11.04 -6.90
C GLN A 43 1.61 10.92 -5.78
N GLY A 44 1.12 9.71 -5.50
CA GLY A 44 0.04 9.51 -4.52
C GLY A 44 0.48 9.57 -3.05
N LEU A 45 1.72 9.20 -2.75
CA LEU A 45 2.23 9.10 -1.37
C LEU A 45 2.06 10.41 -0.56
N PRO A 46 2.45 11.60 -1.06
CA PRO A 46 2.26 12.84 -0.32
C PRO A 46 0.78 13.16 -0.01
N TYR A 47 -0.13 12.80 -0.93
CA TYR A 47 -1.57 13.01 -0.72
C TYR A 47 -2.15 12.05 0.31
N PHE A 48 -1.69 10.79 0.30
CA PHE A 48 -2.08 9.80 1.30
C PHE A 48 -1.68 10.24 2.71
N GLU A 49 -0.42 10.66 2.89
CA GLU A 49 0.08 11.13 4.18
C GLU A 49 -0.68 12.38 4.65
N ALA A 50 -0.93 13.35 3.76
CA ALA A 50 -1.70 14.53 4.10
C ALA A 50 -3.15 14.20 4.52
N PHE A 51 -3.81 13.28 3.81
CA PHE A 51 -5.19 12.90 4.13
C PHE A 51 -5.31 12.20 5.48
N ILE A 52 -4.47 11.20 5.75
CA ILE A 52 -4.52 10.45 7.03
C ILE A 52 -4.23 11.35 8.23
N ASN A 53 -3.30 12.31 8.07
CA ASN A 53 -3.01 13.26 9.14
C ASN A 53 -4.17 14.23 9.41
N GLN A 54 -4.91 14.61 8.37
CA GLN A 54 -6.02 15.57 8.48
C GLN A 54 -7.35 14.90 8.86
N PHE A 55 -7.54 13.64 8.47
CA PHE A 55 -8.76 12.85 8.64
C PHE A 55 -8.38 11.45 9.16
N PRO A 56 -8.07 11.31 10.46
CA PRO A 56 -7.74 10.01 11.07
C PRO A 56 -8.95 9.09 11.21
#